data_AF-A0A6A3CWI3-F1
#
_entry.id   AF-A0A6A3CWI3-F1
#
_cell.length_a   1.000
_cell.length_b   1.000
_cell.length_c   1.000
_cell.angle_alpha   90.00
_cell.angle_beta   90.00
_cell.angle_gamma   90.00
#
_symmetry.space_group_name_H-M   'P 1'
#
loop_
_entity.id
_entity.type
_entity.pdbx_description
1 polymer ?
#
loop_
_entity_poly.entity_id
_entity_poly.type
_entity_poly.pdbx_seq_one_letter_code
_entity_poly.pdbx_strand_id
1 'polypeptide(L)'
;MSFRFDIEKFDGRINFGLWQVQVKDILIQSGLYKALKGKPASLSEGKEPDKPSDSSGDKGKSKMSEEEWEELDMRAASQIRLCLAKNVLANVARWSSTKELWEKLEEMYQAKSLSNRLYLKEKFHKLQMEEGTKISDHLSALNGIVSELESIGVDIDDEDKALRLIWSLPSSYEHMQTVLMYGKENVNFSEVTSKLISEERRLKNGENKSSESGALSVCGNRKKYKGSKKKIICWGCGQPGHLKKDCKNGGANLANGSKSDATNVVVFENEDDEFVF
;
A
#
# COMPACT_ATOMS: atom_id res chain seq x y z
N MET A 1 -38.96 -4.35 21.20
CA MET A 1 -37.51 -4.41 21.47
C MET A 1 -36.90 -3.12 20.94
N SER A 2 -36.00 -2.47 21.67
CA SER A 2 -35.28 -1.30 21.16
C SER A 2 -33.98 -1.78 20.51
N PHE A 3 -33.90 -1.74 19.18
CA PHE A 3 -32.66 -2.06 18.48
C PHE A 3 -31.73 -0.86 18.55
N ARG A 4 -30.57 -1.04 19.20
CA ARG A 4 -29.52 -0.02 19.29
C ARG A 4 -28.43 -0.37 18.29
N PHE A 5 -28.52 0.22 17.11
CA PHE A 5 -27.46 0.13 16.09
C PHE A 5 -26.36 1.13 16.43
N ASP A 6 -25.12 0.69 16.39
CA ASP A 6 -23.96 1.57 16.49
C ASP A 6 -23.48 1.86 15.06
N ILE A 7 -23.75 3.08 14.57
CA ILE A 7 -23.32 3.57 13.26
C ILE A 7 -22.39 4.76 13.48
N GLU A 8 -21.24 4.71 12.84
CA GLU A 8 -20.32 5.84 12.77
C GLU A 8 -20.99 7.03 12.07
N LYS A 9 -20.90 8.21 12.69
CA LYS A 9 -21.53 9.42 12.16
C LYS A 9 -20.83 9.85 10.88
N PHE A 10 -21.60 10.02 9.81
CA PHE A 10 -21.04 10.43 8.53
C PHE A 10 -20.52 11.87 8.59
N ASP A 11 -19.21 11.99 8.41
CA ASP A 11 -18.43 13.23 8.44
C ASP A 11 -17.94 13.67 7.06
N GLY A 12 -18.20 12.86 6.01
CA GLY A 12 -17.71 13.07 4.66
C GLY A 12 -16.34 12.44 4.35
N ARG A 13 -15.71 11.74 5.30
CA ARG A 13 -14.43 11.03 5.13
C ARG A 13 -14.60 9.52 5.00
N ILE A 14 -15.58 8.95 5.71
CA ILE A 14 -15.93 7.53 5.59
C ILE A 14 -16.62 7.23 4.26
N ASN A 15 -16.57 5.97 3.80
CA ASN A 15 -17.16 5.57 2.53
C ASN A 15 -18.70 5.76 2.57
N PHE A 16 -19.20 6.74 1.81
CA PHE A 16 -20.63 7.07 1.77
C PHE A 16 -21.50 5.90 1.31
N GLY A 17 -21.03 5.07 0.37
CA GLY A 17 -21.78 3.90 -0.11
C GLY A 17 -22.03 2.87 1.00
N LEU A 18 -21.01 2.56 1.81
CA LEU A 18 -21.14 1.64 2.94
C LEU A 18 -22.03 2.23 4.05
N TRP A 19 -21.81 3.49 4.44
CA TRP A 19 -22.67 4.19 5.40
C TRP A 19 -24.14 4.23 4.93
N GLN A 20 -24.35 4.47 3.64
CA GLN A 20 -25.68 4.54 3.05
C GLN A 20 -26.44 3.21 3.16
N VAL A 21 -25.77 2.06 2.97
CA VAL A 21 -26.37 0.74 3.17
C VAL A 21 -26.81 0.57 4.63
N GLN A 22 -25.92 0.87 5.58
CA GLN A 22 -26.23 0.74 7.02
C GLN A 22 -27.42 1.61 7.45
N VAL A 23 -27.51 2.86 6.98
CA VAL A 23 -28.64 3.75 7.29
C VAL A 23 -29.93 3.31 6.60
N LYS A 24 -29.85 2.78 5.37
CA LYS A 24 -31.00 2.13 4.71
C LYS A 24 -31.53 0.96 5.56
N ASP A 25 -30.65 0.13 6.11
CA ASP A 25 -31.04 -1.00 6.96
C ASP A 25 -31.69 -0.56 8.29
N ILE A 26 -31.22 0.53 8.91
CA ILE A 26 -31.90 1.13 10.09
C ILE A 26 -33.31 1.60 9.72
N LEU A 27 -33.46 2.31 8.59
CA LEU A 27 -34.76 2.83 8.14
C LEU A 27 -35.71 1.69 7.77
N ILE A 28 -35.21 0.57 7.26
CA ILE A 28 -36.00 -0.65 7.03
C ILE A 28 -36.45 -1.26 8.36
N GLN A 29 -35.54 -1.47 9.31
CA GLN A 29 -35.86 -2.06 10.63
C GLN A 29 -36.76 -1.14 11.48
N SER A 30 -36.72 0.17 11.25
CA SER A 30 -37.62 1.16 11.87
C SER A 30 -38.97 1.33 11.14
N GLY A 31 -39.17 0.69 9.99
CA GLY A 31 -40.38 0.82 9.16
C GLY A 31 -40.49 2.14 8.35
N LEU A 32 -39.45 2.95 8.36
CA LEU A 32 -39.38 4.32 7.82
C LEU A 32 -38.90 4.41 6.37
N TYR A 33 -38.37 3.32 5.80
CA TYR A 33 -37.82 3.24 4.44
C TYR A 33 -38.75 3.82 3.33
N LYS A 34 -40.06 3.86 3.55
CA LYS A 34 -41.03 4.45 2.62
C LYS A 34 -40.81 5.95 2.38
N ALA A 35 -40.35 6.71 3.38
CA ALA A 35 -40.11 8.16 3.26
C ALA A 35 -39.03 8.50 2.21
N LEU A 36 -38.03 7.63 2.02
CA LEU A 36 -36.99 7.79 1.00
C LEU A 36 -37.57 7.85 -0.43
N LYS A 37 -38.77 7.32 -0.67
CA LYS A 37 -39.43 7.34 -1.98
C LYS A 37 -40.27 8.61 -2.21
N GLY A 38 -40.45 9.44 -1.19
CA GLY A 38 -41.30 10.63 -1.22
C GLY A 38 -42.80 10.32 -1.07
N LYS A 39 -43.60 11.40 -0.92
CA LYS A 39 -45.05 11.33 -0.69
C LYS A 39 -45.75 10.60 -1.84
N PRO A 40 -46.57 9.57 -1.58
CA PRO A 40 -47.27 8.84 -2.63
C PRO A 40 -48.33 9.71 -3.30
N ALA A 41 -48.45 9.62 -4.63
CA ALA A 41 -49.38 10.44 -5.43
C ALA A 41 -50.85 10.34 -4.99
N SER A 42 -51.25 9.22 -4.37
CA SER A 42 -52.60 9.01 -3.80
C SER A 42 -52.95 9.94 -2.61
N LEU A 43 -51.96 10.66 -2.07
CA LEU A 43 -52.11 11.67 -1.01
C LEU A 43 -51.93 13.11 -1.54
N SER A 44 -51.47 13.31 -2.78
CA SER A 44 -51.35 14.66 -3.37
C SER A 44 -52.59 15.12 -4.13
N GLU A 45 -53.50 14.20 -4.46
CA GLU A 45 -54.81 14.54 -5.05
C GLU A 45 -55.90 14.67 -3.98
N GLY A 46 -56.06 15.90 -3.47
CA GLY A 46 -57.23 16.29 -2.70
C GLY A 46 -58.47 16.42 -3.60
N LYS A 47 -59.13 15.29 -3.90
CA LYS A 47 -60.49 15.28 -4.43
C LYS A 47 -61.43 14.58 -3.46
N GLU A 48 -62.45 15.31 -3.01
CA GLU A 48 -63.57 14.79 -2.24
C GLU A 48 -64.31 13.72 -3.06
N PRO A 49 -64.65 12.55 -2.47
CA PRO A 49 -65.39 11.51 -3.16
C PRO A 49 -66.92 11.75 -3.05
N ASP A 50 -67.42 12.71 -3.82
CA ASP A 50 -68.86 12.95 -3.97
C ASP A 50 -69.53 11.86 -4.85
N LYS A 51 -69.79 10.68 -4.25
CA LYS A 51 -71.06 9.92 -4.36
C LYS A 51 -71.00 8.53 -3.69
N PRO A 52 -72.10 8.05 -3.10
CA PRO A 52 -72.22 6.68 -2.63
C PRO A 52 -72.59 5.73 -3.78
N SER A 53 -71.99 4.53 -3.76
CA SER A 53 -72.49 3.37 -4.50
C SER A 53 -72.27 2.10 -3.67
N ASP A 54 -73.31 1.29 -3.56
CA ASP A 54 -73.42 0.17 -2.63
C ASP A 54 -72.50 -1.04 -2.87
N SER A 55 -72.41 -1.85 -1.82
CA SER A 55 -72.09 -3.29 -1.79
C SER A 55 -70.63 -3.78 -1.90
N SER A 56 -70.20 -4.38 -0.78
CA SER A 56 -69.54 -5.70 -0.70
C SER A 56 -68.06 -5.85 -1.08
N GLY A 57 -67.19 -5.31 -0.22
CA GLY A 57 -66.21 -6.14 0.50
C GLY A 57 -65.03 -6.80 -0.23
N ASP A 58 -63.85 -6.18 -0.13
CA ASP A 58 -62.63 -6.89 0.28
C ASP A 58 -61.71 -5.97 1.12
N LYS A 59 -60.78 -6.54 1.88
CA LYS A 59 -60.08 -5.90 3.01
C LYS A 59 -58.91 -5.01 2.59
N GLY A 60 -58.93 -3.78 3.10
CA GLY A 60 -57.78 -3.29 3.86
C GLY A 60 -56.55 -2.80 3.09
N LYS A 61 -56.73 -1.87 2.15
CA LYS A 61 -55.64 -0.98 1.76
C LYS A 61 -55.71 0.29 2.61
N SER A 62 -55.10 0.27 3.79
CA SER A 62 -55.07 1.43 4.70
C SER A 62 -54.45 2.63 3.98
N LYS A 63 -55.28 3.60 3.61
CA LYS A 63 -54.83 4.85 3.00
C LYS A 63 -54.28 5.69 4.14
N MET A 64 -52.96 5.62 4.32
CA MET A 64 -52.22 6.42 5.29
C MET A 64 -52.67 7.88 5.20
N SER A 65 -52.98 8.51 6.32
CA SER A 65 -53.40 9.90 6.35
C SER A 65 -52.23 10.84 6.01
N GLU A 66 -52.55 12.09 5.73
CA GLU A 66 -51.54 13.12 5.49
C GLU A 66 -50.69 13.38 6.74
N GLU A 67 -51.34 13.47 7.91
CA GLU A 67 -50.70 13.64 9.22
C GLU A 67 -49.77 12.45 9.58
N GLU A 68 -50.24 11.20 9.38
CA GLU A 68 -49.42 10.01 9.59
C GLU A 68 -48.20 9.99 8.65
N TRP A 69 -48.37 10.44 7.40
CA TRP A 69 -47.28 10.54 6.43
C TRP A 69 -46.23 11.57 6.87
N GLU A 70 -46.66 12.76 7.30
CA GLU A 70 -45.77 13.81 7.79
C GLU A 70 -45.01 13.37 9.05
N GLU A 71 -45.66 12.66 9.96
CA GLU A 71 -45.00 12.09 11.15
C GLU A 71 -43.96 11.03 10.78
N LEU A 72 -44.24 10.18 9.79
CA LEU A 72 -43.29 9.18 9.28
C LEU A 72 -42.10 9.86 8.59
N ASP A 73 -42.35 10.87 7.76
CA ASP A 73 -41.31 11.64 7.07
C ASP A 73 -40.41 12.40 8.06
N MET A 74 -40.99 13.16 9.00
CA MET A 74 -40.21 13.85 10.04
C MET A 74 -39.37 12.88 10.88
N ARG A 75 -39.91 11.71 11.22
CA ARG A 75 -39.19 10.67 11.97
C ARG A 75 -38.03 10.08 11.16
N ALA A 76 -38.21 9.84 9.86
CA ALA A 76 -37.18 9.33 8.98
C ALA A 76 -36.06 10.35 8.77
N ALA A 77 -36.40 11.62 8.47
CA ALA A 77 -35.45 12.72 8.38
C ALA A 77 -34.67 12.91 9.69
N SER A 78 -35.33 12.81 10.85
CA SER A 78 -34.69 12.88 12.16
C SER A 78 -33.67 11.76 12.37
N GLN A 79 -34.01 10.50 12.07
CA GLN A 79 -33.06 9.38 12.17
C GLN A 79 -31.83 9.60 11.27
N ILE A 80 -32.02 10.01 10.01
CA ILE A 80 -30.90 10.28 9.08
C ILE A 80 -29.99 11.37 9.67
N ARG A 81 -30.56 12.48 10.18
CA ARG A 81 -29.80 13.59 10.79
C ARG A 81 -29.00 13.17 12.02
N LEU A 82 -29.50 12.22 12.83
CA LEU A 82 -28.78 11.68 13.99
C LEU A 82 -27.54 10.85 13.59
N CYS A 83 -27.55 10.26 12.39
CA CYS A 83 -26.42 9.55 11.79
C CYS A 83 -25.39 10.47 11.09
N LEU A 84 -25.56 11.80 11.13
CA LEU A 84 -24.62 12.77 10.55
C LEU A 84 -23.73 13.43 11.61
N ALA A 85 -22.50 13.76 11.22
CA ALA A 85 -21.62 14.65 11.99
C ALA A 85 -22.01 16.13 11.77
N LYS A 86 -21.59 17.02 12.68
CA LYS A 86 -22.01 18.43 12.71
C LYS A 86 -21.70 19.19 11.40
N ASN A 87 -20.57 18.89 10.77
CA ASN A 87 -20.14 19.52 9.52
C ASN A 87 -21.02 19.13 8.32
N VAL A 88 -21.48 17.88 8.25
CA VAL A 88 -22.41 17.44 7.19
C VAL A 88 -23.82 17.94 7.49
N LEU A 89 -24.26 17.83 8.74
CA LEU A 89 -25.58 18.30 9.19
C LEU A 89 -25.83 19.77 8.85
N ALA A 90 -24.82 20.64 8.96
CA ALA A 90 -24.92 22.05 8.60
C ALA A 90 -25.31 22.27 7.13
N ASN A 91 -24.80 21.45 6.21
CA ASN A 91 -25.10 21.56 4.77
C ASN A 91 -26.53 21.13 4.42
N VAL A 92 -27.10 20.22 5.22
CA VAL A 92 -28.43 19.64 5.00
C VAL A 92 -29.47 20.07 6.03
N ALA A 93 -29.15 21.05 6.88
CA ALA A 93 -30.04 21.57 7.92
C ALA A 93 -31.41 21.99 7.37
N ARG A 94 -31.42 22.65 6.20
CA ARG A 94 -32.61 23.27 5.58
C ARG A 94 -33.67 22.32 4.99
N TRP A 95 -33.36 21.04 4.76
CA TRP A 95 -34.26 20.12 4.04
C TRP A 95 -35.16 19.35 5.01
N SER A 96 -36.44 19.71 5.11
CA SER A 96 -37.41 19.03 5.99
C SER A 96 -37.82 17.65 5.46
N SER A 97 -38.05 17.53 4.16
CA SER A 97 -38.44 16.30 3.47
C SER A 97 -37.31 15.25 3.53
N THR A 98 -37.64 14.01 3.93
CA THR A 98 -36.66 12.90 3.94
C THR A 98 -36.08 12.65 2.56
N LYS A 99 -36.93 12.71 1.52
CA LYS A 99 -36.52 12.46 0.15
C LYS A 99 -35.50 13.52 -0.30
N GLU A 100 -35.80 14.80 -0.11
CA GLU A 100 -34.89 15.90 -0.50
C GLU A 100 -33.58 15.88 0.30
N LEU A 101 -33.66 15.58 1.61
CA LEU A 101 -32.50 15.37 2.47
C LEU A 101 -31.61 14.24 1.94
N TRP A 102 -32.22 13.12 1.55
CA TRP A 102 -31.51 11.96 1.04
C TRP A 102 -30.90 12.20 -0.34
N GLU A 103 -31.67 12.76 -1.28
CA GLU A 103 -31.21 13.16 -2.62
C GLU A 103 -30.06 14.18 -2.53
N LYS A 104 -30.10 15.12 -1.58
CA LYS A 104 -29.00 16.07 -1.37
C LYS A 104 -27.74 15.39 -0.81
N LEU A 105 -27.89 14.43 0.10
CA LEU A 105 -26.76 13.62 0.56
C LEU A 105 -26.17 12.79 -0.58
N GLU A 106 -27.01 12.20 -1.43
CA GLU A 106 -26.56 11.48 -2.63
C GLU A 106 -25.84 12.41 -3.61
N GLU A 107 -26.38 13.58 -3.95
CA GLU A 107 -25.72 14.57 -4.81
C GLU A 107 -24.34 15.01 -4.26
N MET A 108 -24.24 15.19 -2.93
CA MET A 108 -23.02 15.66 -2.27
C MET A 108 -21.97 14.59 -2.00
N TYR A 109 -22.31 13.29 -2.00
CA TYR A 109 -21.42 12.23 -1.52
C TYR A 109 -21.49 10.89 -2.30
N GLN A 110 -22.49 10.66 -3.15
CA GLN A 110 -22.61 9.44 -3.95
C GLN A 110 -21.68 9.51 -5.17
N ALA A 111 -20.47 8.96 -5.01
CA ALA A 111 -19.44 8.76 -6.04
C ALA A 111 -18.87 10.04 -6.69
N LYS A 112 -19.70 10.82 -7.39
CA LYS A 112 -19.31 11.90 -8.31
C LYS A 112 -18.91 13.22 -7.65
N SER A 113 -19.05 13.35 -6.33
CA SER A 113 -18.82 14.64 -5.67
C SER A 113 -17.34 15.03 -5.67
N LEU A 114 -17.10 16.34 -5.80
CA LEU A 114 -15.74 16.89 -5.82
C LEU A 114 -14.95 16.46 -4.58
N SER A 115 -15.60 16.38 -3.41
CA SER A 115 -14.98 15.97 -2.15
C SER A 115 -14.51 14.53 -2.15
N ASN A 116 -15.34 13.58 -2.61
CA ASN A 116 -14.95 12.17 -2.69
C ASN A 116 -13.83 11.97 -3.73
N ARG A 117 -13.95 12.61 -4.89
CA ARG A 117 -12.91 12.60 -5.92
C ARG A 117 -11.58 13.20 -5.44
N LEU A 118 -11.64 14.31 -4.69
CA LEU A 118 -10.47 14.96 -4.12
C LEU A 118 -9.82 14.07 -3.05
N TYR A 119 -10.62 13.47 -2.16
CA TYR A 119 -10.13 12.52 -1.16
C TYR A 119 -9.46 11.29 -1.78
N LEU A 120 -10.06 10.67 -2.79
CA LEU A 120 -9.47 9.53 -3.48
C LEU A 120 -8.21 9.91 -4.26
N LYS A 121 -8.17 11.08 -4.92
CA LYS A 121 -6.92 11.60 -5.52
C LYS A 121 -5.85 11.92 -4.48
N GLU A 122 -6.21 12.48 -3.33
CA GLU A 122 -5.29 12.72 -2.23
C GLU A 122 -4.73 11.40 -1.67
N LYS A 123 -5.59 10.40 -1.44
CA LYS A 123 -5.22 9.04 -1.01
C LYS A 123 -4.29 8.36 -2.01
N PHE A 124 -4.58 8.49 -3.32
CA PHE A 124 -3.68 8.05 -4.40
C PHE A 124 -2.33 8.76 -4.30
N HIS A 125 -2.30 10.10 -4.33
CA HIS A 125 -1.04 10.86 -4.32
C HIS A 125 -0.24 10.75 -3.00
N LYS A 126 -0.85 10.32 -1.89
CA LYS A 126 -0.19 10.09 -0.59
C LYS A 126 0.15 8.64 -0.26
N LEU A 127 -0.28 7.67 -1.07
CA LEU A 127 0.00 6.24 -0.85
C LEU A 127 1.51 5.98 -0.79
N GLN A 128 2.05 5.63 0.37
CA GLN A 128 3.46 5.27 0.58
C GLN A 128 3.55 3.85 1.12
N MET A 129 4.54 3.10 0.66
CA MET A 129 4.84 1.75 1.12
C MET A 129 5.71 1.83 2.37
N GLU A 130 5.36 1.07 3.42
CA GLU A 130 6.17 1.01 4.64
C GLU A 130 7.32 0.00 4.49
N GLU A 131 8.46 0.27 5.13
CA GLU A 131 9.62 -0.65 5.10
C GLU A 131 9.23 -2.05 5.62
N GLY A 132 9.59 -3.08 4.85
CA GLY A 132 9.26 -4.48 5.15
C GLY A 132 7.86 -4.94 4.75
N THR A 133 6.97 -4.07 4.25
CA THR A 133 5.69 -4.52 3.64
C THR A 133 5.94 -5.28 2.34
N LYS A 134 5.04 -6.22 2.00
CA LYS A 134 5.15 -6.95 0.73
C LYS A 134 4.65 -6.10 -0.42
N ILE A 135 5.31 -6.23 -1.56
CA ILE A 135 4.92 -5.51 -2.77
C ILE A 135 3.52 -5.95 -3.25
N SER A 136 3.14 -7.21 -3.04
CA SER A 136 1.77 -7.72 -3.32
C SER A 136 0.68 -6.97 -2.58
N ASP A 137 0.95 -6.60 -1.32
CA ASP A 137 -0.05 -6.07 -0.40
C ASP A 137 -0.21 -4.56 -0.70
N HIS A 138 0.90 -3.88 -0.99
CA HIS A 138 0.92 -2.51 -1.49
C HIS A 138 0.27 -2.34 -2.87
N LEU A 139 0.54 -3.26 -3.81
CA LEU A 139 -0.15 -3.31 -5.12
C LEU A 139 -1.67 -3.48 -4.95
N SER A 140 -2.10 -4.29 -3.98
CA SER A 140 -3.52 -4.48 -3.70
C SER A 140 -4.17 -3.20 -3.16
N ALA A 141 -3.46 -2.44 -2.31
CA ALA A 141 -3.91 -1.13 -1.84
C ALA A 141 -4.00 -0.09 -2.97
N LEU A 142 -2.99 -0.03 -3.85
CA LEU A 142 -2.99 0.84 -5.03
C LEU A 142 -4.15 0.52 -5.98
N ASN A 143 -4.31 -0.75 -6.34
CA ASN A 143 -5.40 -1.22 -7.21
C ASN A 143 -6.78 -0.95 -6.59
N GLY A 144 -6.92 -1.10 -5.27
CA GLY A 144 -8.16 -0.72 -4.57
C GLY A 144 -8.52 0.76 -4.76
N ILE A 145 -7.57 1.68 -4.57
CA ILE A 145 -7.78 3.12 -4.76
C ILE A 145 -8.09 3.44 -6.24
N VAL A 146 -7.40 2.78 -7.17
CA VAL A 146 -7.65 2.89 -8.60
C VAL A 146 -9.06 2.44 -8.96
N SER A 147 -9.51 1.28 -8.51
CA SER A 147 -10.88 0.81 -8.77
C SER A 147 -11.95 1.67 -8.09
N GLU A 148 -11.65 2.24 -6.91
CA GLU A 148 -12.51 3.28 -6.31
C GLU A 148 -12.62 4.52 -7.22
N LEU A 149 -11.51 5.01 -7.81
CA LEU A 149 -11.49 6.13 -8.75
C LEU A 149 -12.21 5.82 -10.08
N GLU A 150 -11.97 4.65 -10.66
CA GLU A 150 -12.62 4.19 -11.89
C GLU A 150 -14.14 4.05 -11.68
N SER A 151 -14.58 3.55 -10.51
CA SER A 151 -16.00 3.43 -10.16
C SER A 151 -16.75 4.77 -10.11
N ILE A 152 -16.03 5.88 -9.88
CA ILE A 152 -16.60 7.23 -9.87
C ILE A 152 -16.41 7.97 -11.21
N GLY A 153 -15.92 7.28 -12.25
CA GLY A 153 -15.70 7.82 -13.58
C GLY A 153 -14.42 8.64 -13.72
N VAL A 154 -13.40 8.38 -12.90
CA VAL A 154 -12.05 8.91 -13.07
C VAL A 154 -11.15 7.78 -13.52
N ASP A 155 -10.86 7.76 -14.83
CA ASP A 155 -9.81 6.89 -15.34
C ASP A 155 -8.43 7.39 -14.89
N ILE A 156 -7.48 6.46 -14.76
CA ILE A 156 -6.09 6.72 -14.41
C ILE A 156 -5.23 5.95 -15.41
N ASP A 157 -4.38 6.67 -16.13
CA ASP A 157 -3.53 6.07 -17.16
C ASP A 157 -2.55 5.05 -16.57
N ASP A 158 -2.18 4.04 -17.37
CA ASP A 158 -1.24 2.98 -16.94
C ASP A 158 0.13 3.55 -16.53
N GLU A 159 0.53 4.66 -17.18
CA GLU A 159 1.72 5.43 -16.83
C GLU A 159 1.60 6.09 -15.45
N ASP A 160 0.46 6.74 -15.15
CA ASP A 160 0.19 7.32 -13.82
C ASP A 160 0.19 6.24 -12.73
N LYS A 161 -0.36 5.05 -13.01
CA LYS A 161 -0.32 3.88 -12.11
C LYS A 161 1.13 3.43 -11.88
N ALA A 162 1.95 3.39 -12.92
CA ALA A 162 3.36 3.01 -12.86
C ALA A 162 4.22 4.04 -12.10
N LEU A 163 4.09 5.33 -12.40
CA LEU A 163 4.79 6.43 -11.72
C LEU A 163 4.39 6.49 -10.23
N ARG A 164 3.08 6.34 -9.94
CA ARG A 164 2.57 6.25 -8.56
C ARG A 164 3.25 5.13 -7.78
N LEU A 165 3.35 3.94 -8.38
CA LEU A 165 4.00 2.80 -7.75
C LEU A 165 5.48 3.10 -7.50
N ILE A 166 6.22 3.64 -8.48
CA ILE A 166 7.64 4.00 -8.34
C ILE A 166 7.87 5.01 -7.21
N TRP A 167 7.10 6.10 -7.15
CA TRP A 167 7.24 7.14 -6.12
C TRP A 167 6.68 6.77 -4.73
N SER A 168 6.03 5.62 -4.62
CA SER A 168 5.54 5.07 -3.35
C SER A 168 6.51 4.08 -2.69
N LEU A 169 7.63 3.76 -3.35
CA LEU A 169 8.62 2.80 -2.85
C LEU A 169 9.42 3.39 -1.67
N PRO A 170 9.74 2.58 -0.65
CA PRO A 170 10.52 3.05 0.50
C PRO A 170 12.03 3.06 0.17
N SER A 171 12.84 3.56 1.11
CA SER A 171 14.29 3.73 0.96
C SER A 171 15.03 2.46 0.53
N SER A 172 14.63 1.28 1.00
CA SER A 172 15.22 -0.02 0.59
C SER A 172 15.10 -0.34 -0.91
N TYR A 173 14.27 0.40 -1.65
CA TYR A 173 14.05 0.27 -3.09
C TYR A 173 14.46 1.54 -3.88
N GLU A 174 15.23 2.47 -3.30
CA GLU A 174 15.66 3.71 -3.96
C GLU A 174 16.36 3.45 -5.30
N HIS A 175 17.25 2.44 -5.36
CA HIS A 175 17.93 2.04 -6.60
C HIS A 175 16.96 1.55 -7.69
N MET A 176 15.82 0.97 -7.31
CA MET A 176 14.79 0.56 -8.26
C MET A 176 14.12 1.77 -8.91
N GLN A 177 13.95 2.89 -8.21
CA GLN A 177 13.43 4.12 -8.81
C GLN A 177 14.32 4.57 -9.97
N THR A 178 15.65 4.57 -9.78
CA THR A 178 16.61 4.88 -10.84
C THR A 178 16.55 3.86 -12.00
N VAL A 179 16.57 2.56 -11.69
CA VAL A 179 16.57 1.47 -12.70
C VAL A 179 15.28 1.41 -13.51
N LEU A 180 14.14 1.80 -12.93
CA LEU A 180 12.84 1.78 -13.59
C LEU A 180 12.64 2.99 -14.52
N MET A 181 13.25 4.14 -14.19
CA MET A 181 13.16 5.39 -14.95
C MET A 181 14.28 5.57 -15.99
N TYR A 182 15.46 4.98 -15.78
CA TYR A 182 16.63 5.25 -16.63
C TYR A 182 16.42 4.84 -18.10
N GLY A 183 16.58 5.81 -19.01
CA GLY A 183 16.55 5.59 -20.46
C GLY A 183 15.18 5.25 -21.03
N LYS A 184 14.08 5.54 -20.31
CA LYS A 184 12.70 5.34 -20.77
C LYS A 184 11.98 6.65 -21.03
N GLU A 185 11.23 6.68 -22.13
CA GLU A 185 10.30 7.78 -22.44
C GLU A 185 8.92 7.56 -21.79
N ASN A 186 8.48 6.30 -21.64
CA ASN A 186 7.20 5.92 -21.03
C ASN A 186 7.40 4.72 -20.10
N VAL A 187 6.55 4.57 -19.07
CA VAL A 187 6.54 3.43 -18.15
C VAL A 187 5.21 2.66 -18.19
N ASN A 188 5.27 1.33 -18.09
CA ASN A 188 4.11 0.44 -18.05
C ASN A 188 3.99 -0.23 -16.68
N PHE A 189 2.78 -0.28 -16.13
CA PHE A 189 2.51 -0.76 -14.77
C PHE A 189 2.85 -2.24 -14.58
N SER A 190 2.60 -3.07 -15.59
CA SER A 190 2.89 -4.51 -15.57
C SER A 190 4.40 -4.79 -15.56
N GLU A 191 5.18 -4.01 -16.32
CA GLU A 191 6.64 -4.14 -16.36
C GLU A 191 7.27 -3.72 -15.02
N VAL A 192 6.82 -2.58 -14.46
CA VAL A 192 7.24 -2.08 -13.14
C VAL A 192 6.92 -3.10 -12.05
N THR A 193 5.68 -3.60 -12.02
CA THR A 193 5.22 -4.63 -11.09
C THR A 193 6.08 -5.90 -11.17
N SER A 194 6.36 -6.38 -12.38
CA SER A 194 7.16 -7.59 -12.60
C SER A 194 8.61 -7.44 -12.12
N LYS A 195 9.22 -6.28 -12.36
CA LYS A 195 10.58 -5.96 -11.89
C LYS A 195 10.64 -5.84 -10.37
N LEU A 196 9.68 -5.18 -9.75
CA LEU A 196 9.60 -5.02 -8.31
C LEU A 196 9.42 -6.36 -7.58
N ILE A 197 8.48 -7.20 -8.03
CA ILE A 197 8.28 -8.55 -7.47
C ILE A 197 9.53 -9.42 -7.64
N SER A 198 10.27 -9.27 -8.74
CA SER A 198 11.54 -9.97 -8.94
C SER A 198 12.63 -9.51 -7.97
N GLU A 199 12.66 -8.21 -7.67
CA GLU A 199 13.60 -7.63 -6.71
C GLU A 199 13.28 -8.02 -5.27
N GLU A 200 12.00 -8.07 -4.87
CA GLU A 200 11.57 -8.57 -3.55
C GLU A 200 12.09 -10.00 -3.30
N ARG A 201 12.04 -10.87 -4.31
CA ARG A 201 12.59 -12.23 -4.26
C ARG A 201 14.12 -12.22 -4.18
N ARG A 202 14.80 -11.27 -4.84
CA ARG A 202 16.25 -11.12 -4.79
C ARG A 202 16.72 -10.72 -3.38
N LEU A 203 16.02 -9.78 -2.75
CA LEU A 203 16.31 -9.31 -1.38
C LEU A 203 16.13 -10.43 -0.35
N LYS A 204 14.96 -11.09 -0.35
CA LYS A 204 14.67 -12.25 0.54
C LYS A 204 15.70 -13.38 0.39
N ASN A 205 16.17 -13.64 -0.83
CA ASN A 205 17.20 -14.65 -1.10
C ASN A 205 18.62 -14.18 -0.74
N GLY A 206 18.85 -12.87 -0.60
CA GLY A 206 20.11 -12.29 -0.13
C GLY A 206 20.24 -12.33 1.38
N GLU A 207 19.17 -12.00 2.10
CA GLU A 207 19.11 -12.07 3.58
C GLU A 207 19.38 -13.49 4.09
N ASN A 208 18.75 -14.50 3.47
CA ASN A 208 19.01 -15.91 3.76
C ASN A 208 20.47 -16.36 3.54
N LYS A 209 21.26 -15.63 2.76
CA LYS A 209 22.71 -15.92 2.57
C LYS A 209 23.61 -15.16 3.54
N SER A 210 23.12 -14.14 4.23
CA SER A 210 23.93 -13.38 5.20
C SER A 210 24.21 -14.18 6.49
N SER A 211 23.38 -15.18 6.80
CA SER A 211 23.62 -16.14 7.89
C SER A 211 24.58 -17.28 7.52
N GLU A 212 24.99 -17.43 6.25
CA GLU A 212 25.95 -18.45 5.83
C GLU A 212 27.15 -17.78 5.13
N SER A 213 28.23 -17.59 5.88
CA SER A 213 29.51 -17.02 5.41
C SER A 213 30.22 -17.96 4.43
N GLY A 214 29.65 -18.08 3.23
CA GLY A 214 30.18 -18.84 2.09
C GLY A 214 30.80 -17.89 1.07
N ALA A 215 32.10 -17.64 1.20
CA ALA A 215 32.84 -16.73 0.32
C ALA A 215 32.65 -17.09 -1.17
N LEU A 216 32.16 -16.13 -1.96
CA LEU A 216 31.95 -16.25 -3.40
C LEU A 216 33.30 -16.38 -4.15
N SER A 217 33.81 -17.60 -4.24
CA SER A 217 34.89 -17.93 -5.16
C SER A 217 34.35 -17.89 -6.59
N VAL A 218 34.78 -16.90 -7.37
CA VAL A 218 34.49 -16.79 -8.80
C VAL A 218 34.97 -18.07 -9.50
N CYS A 219 34.02 -18.91 -9.92
CA CYS A 219 34.30 -20.10 -10.71
C CYS A 219 34.64 -19.70 -12.16
N GLY A 220 35.82 -19.11 -12.33
CA GLY A 220 36.40 -18.85 -13.64
C GLY A 220 36.62 -20.19 -14.36
N ASN A 221 35.90 -20.40 -15.46
CA ASN A 221 35.80 -21.67 -16.17
C ASN A 221 37.12 -22.04 -16.90
N ARG A 222 38.17 -22.36 -16.13
CA ARG A 222 39.51 -22.71 -16.63
C ARG A 222 39.67 -24.23 -16.70
N LYS A 223 39.85 -24.75 -17.91
CA LYS A 223 39.98 -26.19 -18.24
C LYS A 223 40.96 -26.90 -17.28
N LYS A 224 40.51 -27.98 -16.63
CA LYS A 224 41.35 -28.83 -15.75
C LYS A 224 42.47 -29.50 -16.54
N TYR A 225 43.66 -28.93 -16.53
CA TYR A 225 44.89 -29.68 -16.79
C TYR A 225 45.20 -30.57 -15.58
N LYS A 226 45.47 -31.86 -15.83
CA LYS A 226 45.94 -32.81 -14.80
C LYS A 226 47.39 -32.44 -14.42
N GLY A 227 47.55 -31.54 -13.45
CA GLY A 227 48.83 -31.24 -12.81
C GLY A 227 49.25 -32.33 -11.82
N SER A 228 50.51 -32.76 -11.89
CA SER A 228 51.08 -33.82 -11.04
C SER A 228 51.14 -33.43 -9.56
N LYS A 229 50.86 -34.40 -8.67
CA LYS A 229 51.03 -34.24 -7.21
C LYS A 229 52.51 -34.00 -6.90
N LYS A 230 52.91 -32.75 -6.60
CA LYS A 230 54.25 -32.46 -6.06
C LYS A 230 54.38 -33.13 -4.69
N LYS A 231 55.40 -33.96 -4.50
CA LYS A 231 55.74 -34.51 -3.16
C LYS A 231 56.08 -33.32 -2.25
N ILE A 232 55.29 -33.11 -1.20
CA ILE A 232 55.68 -32.25 -0.09
C ILE A 232 56.87 -32.91 0.60
N ILE A 233 57.92 -32.13 0.85
CA ILE A 233 59.15 -32.56 1.52
C ILE A 233 59.34 -31.70 2.77
N CYS A 234 59.68 -32.33 3.89
CA CYS A 234 59.87 -31.64 5.14
C CYS A 234 61.17 -30.81 5.12
N TRP A 235 61.04 -29.50 5.26
CA TRP A 235 62.17 -28.54 5.33
C TRP A 235 62.98 -28.64 6.64
N GLY A 236 62.67 -29.58 7.52
CA GLY A 236 63.44 -29.90 8.73
C GLY A 236 64.33 -31.13 8.59
N CYS A 237 63.88 -32.18 7.89
CA CYS A 237 64.56 -33.48 7.84
C CYS A 237 64.69 -34.09 6.43
N GLY A 238 64.24 -33.40 5.37
CA GLY A 238 64.32 -33.87 3.98
C GLY A 238 63.41 -35.05 3.62
N GLN A 239 62.62 -35.58 4.55
CA GLN A 239 61.70 -36.70 4.32
C GLN A 239 60.41 -36.22 3.61
N PRO A 240 59.90 -36.94 2.60
CA PRO A 240 58.63 -36.62 1.96
C PRO A 240 57.42 -36.95 2.84
N GLY A 241 56.30 -36.26 2.62
CA GLY A 241 54.99 -36.60 3.18
C GLY A 241 54.49 -35.71 4.33
N HIS A 242 55.31 -34.80 4.86
CA HIS A 242 54.91 -33.88 5.94
C HIS A 242 55.64 -32.52 5.83
N LEU A 243 55.14 -31.48 6.51
CA LEU A 243 55.82 -30.18 6.62
C LEU A 243 56.67 -30.11 7.89
N LYS A 244 57.56 -29.11 7.97
CA LYS A 244 58.46 -28.89 9.13
C LYS A 244 57.72 -28.75 10.47
N LYS A 245 56.46 -28.31 10.46
CA LYS A 245 55.59 -28.20 11.65
C LYS A 245 55.19 -29.56 12.24
N ASP A 246 55.11 -30.60 11.39
CA ASP A 246 54.63 -31.94 11.76
C ASP A 246 55.79 -32.96 11.89
N CYS A 247 57.02 -32.45 12.00
CA CYS A 247 58.23 -33.26 12.00
C CYS A 247 58.54 -33.83 13.39
N LYS A 248 58.40 -35.15 13.55
CA LYS A 248 58.62 -35.85 14.84
C LYS A 248 60.06 -35.83 15.39
N ASN A 249 61.06 -35.40 14.61
CA ASN A 249 62.47 -35.36 15.02
C ASN A 249 62.93 -33.95 15.52
N GLY A 250 62.04 -33.15 16.11
CA GLY A 250 62.37 -31.79 16.56
C GLY A 250 62.99 -31.72 17.97
N GLY A 251 64.31 -31.52 18.05
CA GLY A 251 65.05 -31.09 19.26
C GLY A 251 66.53 -30.85 18.90
N ALA A 252 67.04 -29.61 18.91
CA ALA A 252 67.64 -28.91 20.06
C ALA A 252 69.02 -29.52 20.47
N ASN A 253 70.12 -28.78 20.66
CA ASN A 253 70.38 -27.32 20.58
C ASN A 253 71.93 -27.03 20.54
N LEU A 254 72.33 -25.76 20.69
CA LEU A 254 73.71 -25.19 20.83
C LEU A 254 74.52 -24.99 19.50
N ALA A 255 74.94 -23.80 19.05
CA ALA A 255 75.71 -22.67 19.64
C ALA A 255 77.24 -22.94 19.65
N ASN A 256 78.20 -22.10 19.20
CA ASN A 256 78.31 -20.67 18.76
C ASN A 256 79.31 -20.54 17.56
N GLY A 257 79.60 -19.39 16.90
CA GLY A 257 79.03 -18.02 16.93
C GLY A 257 80.05 -16.85 17.08
N SER A 258 80.38 -16.08 16.02
CA SER A 258 81.12 -14.77 16.06
C SER A 258 80.92 -13.98 14.73
N LYS A 259 80.34 -12.76 14.71
CA LYS A 259 80.93 -11.39 14.86
C LYS A 259 81.80 -10.92 13.66
N SER A 260 81.79 -9.65 13.19
CA SER A 260 81.18 -8.38 13.67
C SER A 260 81.10 -7.28 12.59
N ASP A 261 80.35 -6.22 12.90
CA ASP A 261 80.29 -4.81 12.40
C ASP A 261 81.31 -4.29 11.35
N ALA A 262 80.84 -3.42 10.43
CA ALA A 262 81.22 -1.99 10.37
C ALA A 262 80.52 -1.16 9.25
N THR A 263 80.40 0.14 9.52
CA THR A 263 80.10 1.34 8.69
C THR A 263 80.87 1.43 7.34
N ASN A 264 80.54 2.28 6.34
CA ASN A 264 80.11 3.70 6.39
C ASN A 264 79.44 4.23 5.08
N VAL A 265 79.01 5.50 5.09
CA VAL A 265 78.22 6.25 4.06
C VAL A 265 79.02 6.78 2.86
N VAL A 266 78.42 6.84 1.64
CA VAL A 266 78.49 7.96 0.65
C VAL A 266 77.20 7.99 -0.22
N VAL A 267 76.78 9.15 -0.76
CA VAL A 267 75.59 9.40 -1.61
C VAL A 267 75.96 10.32 -2.79
N PHE A 268 75.35 10.12 -3.97
CA PHE A 268 75.05 11.09 -5.06
C PHE A 268 73.98 10.42 -5.99
N GLU A 269 73.07 11.08 -6.72
CA GLU A 269 72.84 12.53 -7.00
C GLU A 269 71.33 12.79 -7.28
N ASN A 270 70.90 14.05 -7.33
CA ASN A 270 69.48 14.48 -7.47
C ASN A 270 69.01 14.59 -8.93
N GLU A 271 67.69 14.64 -9.13
CA GLU A 271 67.08 15.60 -10.06
C GLU A 271 66.36 16.66 -9.22
N ASP A 272 66.83 17.90 -9.28
CA ASP A 272 66.19 19.06 -8.65
C ASP A 272 65.22 19.73 -9.64
N ASP A 273 64.12 20.29 -9.14
CA ASP A 273 63.76 21.66 -9.49
C ASP A 273 62.86 22.28 -8.40
N GLU A 274 63.29 23.46 -7.92
CA GLU A 274 62.61 24.38 -6.99
C GLU A 274 61.37 25.05 -7.66
N PHE A 275 60.53 25.90 -7.07
CA PHE A 275 60.64 26.87 -5.94
C PHE A 275 59.20 27.09 -5.39
N VAL A 276 58.90 27.08 -4.07
CA VAL A 276 58.73 28.24 -3.15
C VAL A 276 58.36 29.58 -3.85
N PHE A 277 57.41 30.42 -3.40
CA PHE A 277 56.82 30.68 -2.09
C PHE A 277 55.29 30.81 -2.11
#